data_AF-V6LNV9-F1
#
_entry.id   AF-V6LNV9-F1
#
_cell.length_a   1.000
_cell.length_b   1.000
_cell.length_c   1.000
_cell.angle_alpha   90.00
_cell.angle_beta   90.00
_cell.angle_gamma   90.00
#
_symmetry.space_group_name_H-M   'P 1'
#
loop_
_entity.id
_entity.type
_entity.pdbx_description
1 polymer ?
#
loop_
_entity_poly.entity_id
_entity_poly.type
_entity_poly.pdbx_seq_one_letter_code
_entity_poly.pdbx_strand_id
1 'polypeptide(L)'
;MFVILQYHIKVTEELFINKNELNLATRPYLEGIRLQTGVDIVIISQNRFRHSVEAGKVDDKKLNKILLSNDSINIFQVALTGAQVHPLLQYLIQSSSCDRQRDLFPELHGVQLDLNNATCAVSGVRVCTWFVSESYLCKRWQVLTDTDIVRVIIDSYLINDTRVQEILTGTPLSSKSIDLVKSVKYFLFSYTGDLLENDISGQQTNESSLNSFVVVSCLIIVMAIGINIFFIYSRYELQSPENDSYVGQQMQETEEEAKFKKLGRKEVLEQLAGNNE
;
A
#
# COMPACT_ATOMS: atom_id res chain seq x y z
N MET A 1 23.02 -32.14 0.49
CA MET A 1 23.64 -31.03 1.24
C MET A 1 22.55 -30.02 1.50
N PHE A 2 22.02 -29.96 2.73
CA PHE A 2 20.89 -29.08 3.06
C PHE A 2 21.42 -27.71 3.46
N VAL A 3 21.15 -26.70 2.64
CA VAL A 3 21.40 -25.30 3.00
C VAL A 3 20.23 -24.86 3.87
N ILE A 4 20.45 -24.83 5.19
CA ILE A 4 19.52 -24.22 6.14
C ILE A 4 19.76 -22.71 6.05
N LEU A 5 18.99 -22.02 5.20
CA LEU A 5 19.02 -20.56 5.12
C LEU A 5 18.45 -19.99 6.41
N GLN A 6 19.33 -19.36 7.18
CA GLN A 6 19.04 -18.72 8.46
C GLN A 6 18.67 -17.26 8.24
N TYR A 7 17.39 -16.93 8.30
CA TYR A 7 16.92 -15.55 8.25
C TYR A 7 17.19 -14.82 9.57
N HIS A 8 17.71 -13.59 9.49
CA HIS A 8 17.97 -12.70 10.63
C HIS A 8 17.00 -11.52 10.63
N ILE A 9 15.75 -11.77 11.00
CA ILE A 9 14.79 -10.70 11.28
C ILE A 9 14.82 -10.46 12.80
N LYS A 10 15.44 -9.34 13.22
CA LYS A 10 15.35 -8.88 14.61
C LYS A 10 14.01 -8.16 14.78
N VAL A 11 13.06 -8.81 15.45
CA VAL A 11 11.87 -8.14 15.99
C VAL A 11 12.37 -7.20 17.09
N THR A 12 12.35 -5.90 16.83
CA THR A 12 12.72 -4.88 17.82
C THR A 12 11.47 -4.48 18.58
N GLU A 13 11.52 -4.63 19.91
CA GLU A 13 10.47 -4.22 20.86
C GLU A 13 10.46 -2.70 21.05
N GLU A 14 10.17 -1.91 20.01
CA GLU A 14 9.85 -0.49 20.23
C GLU A 14 8.85 0.00 19.20
N LEU A 15 7.56 -0.22 19.43
CA LEU A 15 6.50 0.43 18.65
C LEU A 15 5.33 0.79 19.57
N PHE A 16 5.07 2.09 19.64
CA PHE A 16 4.13 2.73 20.56
C PHE A 16 2.73 2.15 20.49
N ILE A 17 2.26 1.75 21.67
CA ILE A 17 0.99 1.12 21.98
C ILE A 17 -0.13 2.15 21.83
N ASN A 18 -1.13 1.84 21.00
CA ASN A 18 -2.50 2.26 21.31
C ASN A 18 -3.25 1.05 21.88
N LYS A 19 -3.76 1.22 23.09
CA LYS A 19 -3.95 0.17 24.10
C LYS A 19 -5.30 -0.56 23.98
N ASN A 20 -5.65 -0.99 22.77
CA ASN A 20 -6.78 -1.89 22.51
C ASN A 20 -6.26 -3.08 21.68
N GLU A 21 -5.86 -4.14 22.37
CA GLU A 21 -5.71 -5.56 21.97
C GLU A 21 -5.58 -5.94 20.48
N LEU A 22 -4.81 -5.20 19.68
CA LEU A 22 -4.44 -5.61 18.32
C LEU A 22 -3.16 -6.43 18.38
N ASN A 23 -3.22 -7.67 17.92
CA ASN A 23 -2.11 -8.60 18.01
C ASN A 23 -1.00 -8.19 17.02
N LEU A 24 0.14 -7.71 17.52
CA LEU A 24 1.26 -7.26 16.67
C LEU A 24 1.75 -8.35 15.71
N ALA A 25 1.59 -9.62 16.06
CA ALA A 25 1.97 -10.73 15.22
C ALA A 25 1.05 -10.98 14.01
N THR A 26 -0.16 -10.42 13.99
CA THR A 26 -1.07 -10.54 12.82
C THR A 26 -0.75 -9.50 11.74
N ARG A 27 -0.08 -8.40 12.09
CA ARG A 27 0.20 -7.28 11.17
C ARG A 27 0.88 -7.68 9.87
N PRO A 28 1.93 -8.53 9.87
CA PRO A 28 2.55 -8.99 8.62
C PRO A 28 1.58 -9.76 7.71
N TYR A 29 0.64 -10.52 8.29
CA TYR A 29 -0.36 -11.28 7.53
C TYR A 29 -1.36 -10.35 6.85
N LEU A 30 -1.89 -9.39 7.62
CA LEU A 30 -2.87 -8.44 7.10
C LEU A 30 -2.26 -7.51 6.04
N GLU A 31 -1.01 -7.09 6.23
CA GLU A 31 -0.27 -6.33 5.21
C GLU A 31 -0.01 -7.16 3.96
N GLY A 32 0.34 -8.44 4.11
CA GLY A 32 0.46 -9.38 3.00
C GLY A 32 -0.84 -9.51 2.19
N ILE A 33 -1.98 -9.66 2.86
CA ILE A 33 -3.30 -9.69 2.23
C ILE A 33 -3.55 -8.39 1.47
N ARG A 34 -3.30 -7.23 2.10
CA ARG A 34 -3.48 -5.91 1.50
C ARG A 34 -2.64 -5.77 0.22
N LEU A 35 -1.36 -6.14 0.27
CA LEU A 35 -0.46 -6.07 -0.88
C LEU A 35 -0.89 -6.99 -2.03
N GLN A 36 -1.33 -8.22 -1.74
CA GLN A 36 -1.77 -9.18 -2.76
C GLN A 36 -3.08 -8.81 -3.44
N THR A 37 -3.93 -8.06 -2.75
CA THR A 37 -5.31 -7.76 -3.21
C THR A 37 -5.48 -6.30 -3.59
N GLY A 38 -4.53 -5.45 -3.20
CA GLY A 38 -4.52 -4.02 -3.47
C GLY A 38 -5.63 -3.26 -2.78
N VAL A 39 -6.25 -3.78 -1.71
CA VAL A 39 -7.33 -3.10 -0.98
C VAL A 39 -6.81 -2.03 -0.01
N ASP A 40 -7.73 -1.20 0.48
CA ASP A 40 -7.42 -0.09 1.39
C ASP A 40 -7.54 -0.53 2.86
N ILE A 41 -8.54 -1.37 3.16
CA ILE A 41 -8.80 -1.89 4.52
C ILE A 41 -8.87 -3.42 4.48
N VAL A 42 -8.29 -4.08 5.49
CA VAL A 42 -8.40 -5.53 5.71
C VAL A 42 -9.03 -5.79 7.08
N ILE A 43 -10.10 -6.58 7.11
CA ILE A 43 -10.85 -6.96 8.31
C ILE A 43 -10.92 -8.49 8.38
N ILE A 44 -10.17 -9.10 9.29
CA ILE A 44 -10.12 -10.56 9.47
C ILE A 44 -10.59 -10.92 10.88
N SER A 45 -11.26 -12.06 11.05
CA SER A 45 -11.62 -12.52 12.40
C SER A 45 -10.36 -12.89 13.19
N GLN A 46 -10.28 -12.46 14.45
CA GLN A 46 -9.18 -12.82 15.35
C GLN A 46 -9.05 -14.34 15.53
N ASN A 47 -10.13 -15.09 15.38
CA ASN A 47 -10.14 -16.57 15.46
C ASN A 47 -9.30 -17.26 14.37
N ARG A 48 -8.71 -16.51 13.43
CA ARG A 48 -7.71 -17.04 12.49
C ARG A 48 -6.31 -17.12 13.09
N PHE A 49 -6.03 -16.36 14.16
CA PHE A 49 -4.69 -16.16 14.68
C PHE A 49 -4.53 -16.61 16.13
N ARG A 50 -3.36 -17.12 16.47
CA ARG A 50 -2.90 -17.36 17.84
C ARG A 50 -2.29 -16.07 18.40
N HIS A 51 -2.53 -15.83 19.68
CA HIS A 51 -2.15 -14.59 20.37
C HIS A 51 -0.67 -14.49 20.76
N SER A 52 0.17 -15.48 20.40
CA SER A 52 1.58 -15.45 20.78
C SER A 52 2.49 -15.97 19.67
N VAL A 53 3.61 -15.27 19.52
CA VAL A 53 4.72 -15.66 18.64
C VAL A 53 6.00 -15.60 19.47
N GLU A 54 6.70 -16.71 19.53
CA GLU A 54 8.00 -16.76 20.21
C GLU A 54 9.01 -15.89 19.46
N ALA A 55 9.71 -15.03 20.19
CA ALA A 55 10.79 -14.22 19.63
C ALA A 55 11.89 -15.11 19.02
N GLY A 56 12.43 -14.70 17.87
CA GLY A 56 13.54 -15.38 17.20
C GLY A 56 13.33 -15.56 15.71
N LYS A 57 14.16 -16.41 15.09
CA LYS A 57 14.13 -16.66 13.64
C LYS A 57 12.76 -17.19 13.21
N VAL A 58 12.18 -16.62 12.17
CA VAL A 58 10.88 -17.02 11.60
C VAL A 58 11.14 -18.03 10.47
N ASP A 59 10.55 -19.21 10.58
CA ASP A 59 10.50 -20.23 9.53
C ASP A 59 9.02 -20.55 9.22
N ASP A 60 8.76 -21.27 8.12
CA ASP A 60 7.40 -21.65 7.71
C ASP A 60 6.63 -22.38 8.84
N LYS A 61 7.33 -23.17 9.65
CA LYS A 61 6.74 -23.86 10.81
C LYS A 61 6.27 -22.88 11.88
N LYS A 62 7.03 -21.82 12.15
CA LYS A 62 6.65 -20.76 13.10
C LYS A 62 5.54 -19.89 12.54
N LEU A 63 5.53 -19.59 11.24
CA LEU A 63 4.41 -18.88 10.61
C LEU A 63 3.10 -19.68 10.75
N ASN A 64 3.14 -20.99 10.54
CA ASN A 64 1.94 -21.82 10.67
C ASN A 64 1.47 -21.96 12.13
N LYS A 65 2.39 -21.84 13.11
CA LYS A 65 2.02 -21.82 14.53
C LYS A 65 1.20 -20.59 14.92
N ILE A 66 1.26 -19.50 14.16
CA ILE A 66 0.43 -18.29 14.40
C ILE A 66 -0.99 -18.53 13.93
N LEU A 67 -1.27 -19.54 13.11
CA LEU A 67 -2.61 -19.80 12.61
C LEU A 67 -3.36 -20.78 13.52
N LEU A 68 -4.65 -20.51 13.77
CA LEU A 68 -5.54 -21.38 14.54
C LEU A 68 -6.17 -22.48 13.68
N SER A 69 -6.32 -22.23 12.38
CA SER A 69 -6.91 -23.16 11.41
C SER A 69 -6.24 -23.02 10.04
N ASN A 70 -6.66 -23.82 9.06
CA ASN A 70 -6.09 -23.92 7.71
C ASN A 70 -5.42 -22.66 7.17
N ASP A 71 -4.28 -22.86 6.52
CA ASP A 71 -3.46 -21.80 5.92
C ASP A 71 -4.24 -20.95 4.91
N SER A 72 -5.32 -21.49 4.32
CA SER A 72 -6.20 -20.77 3.39
C SER A 72 -7.55 -20.39 4.01
N ILE A 73 -7.94 -19.13 3.85
CA ILE A 73 -9.23 -18.57 4.28
C ILE A 73 -10.02 -18.02 3.10
N ASN A 74 -11.35 -18.10 3.18
CA ASN A 74 -12.22 -17.40 2.25
C ASN A 74 -12.40 -15.95 2.70
N ILE A 75 -12.12 -15.02 1.79
CA ILE A 75 -12.30 -13.59 1.97
C ILE A 75 -13.25 -13.06 0.91
N PHE A 76 -13.89 -11.94 1.21
CA PHE A 76 -14.68 -11.19 0.25
C PHE A 76 -14.10 -9.80 0.08
N GLN A 77 -13.92 -9.39 -1.16
CA GLN A 77 -13.56 -8.04 -1.54
C GLN A 77 -14.81 -7.27 -1.91
N VAL A 78 -14.93 -6.06 -1.37
CA VAL A 78 -16.10 -5.19 -1.51
C VAL A 78 -15.66 -3.73 -1.58
N ALA A 79 -16.41 -2.90 -2.32
CA ALA A 79 -16.25 -1.44 -2.28
C ALA A 79 -17.33 -0.86 -1.38
N LEU A 80 -16.94 -0.15 -0.32
CA LEU A 80 -17.84 0.41 0.69
C LEU A 80 -17.70 1.92 0.75
N THR A 81 -18.82 2.58 0.94
CA THR A 81 -18.85 4.01 1.30
C THR A 81 -18.47 4.20 2.77
N GLY A 82 -17.99 5.38 3.17
CA GLY A 82 -17.76 5.69 4.58
C GLY A 82 -19.01 5.50 5.44
N ALA A 83 -20.19 5.79 4.89
CA ALA A 83 -21.49 5.56 5.51
C ALA A 83 -21.77 4.07 5.82
N GLN A 84 -21.13 3.14 5.12
CA GLN A 84 -21.21 1.70 5.38
C GLN A 84 -20.06 1.20 6.25
N VAL A 85 -18.86 1.75 6.08
CA VAL A 85 -17.67 1.34 6.86
C VAL A 85 -17.84 1.68 8.34
N HIS A 86 -18.35 2.88 8.66
CA HIS A 86 -18.54 3.30 10.04
C HIS A 86 -19.48 2.37 10.83
N PRO A 87 -20.73 2.09 10.41
CA PRO A 87 -21.61 1.18 11.14
C PRO A 87 -21.09 -0.27 11.16
N LEU A 88 -20.37 -0.71 10.12
CA LEU A 88 -19.71 -2.03 10.13
C LEU A 88 -18.69 -2.14 11.26
N LEU A 89 -17.77 -1.19 11.36
CA LEU A 89 -16.73 -1.19 12.39
C LEU A 89 -17.32 -0.94 13.78
N GLN A 90 -18.33 -0.07 13.90
CA GLN A 90 -19.08 0.13 15.14
C GLN A 90 -19.67 -1.19 15.63
N TYR A 91 -20.36 -1.92 14.76
CA TYR A 91 -20.99 -3.18 15.12
C TYR A 91 -19.96 -4.22 15.55
N LEU A 92 -18.92 -4.46 14.75
CA LEU A 92 -17.91 -5.45 15.05
C LEU A 92 -17.21 -5.19 16.40
N ILE A 93 -16.81 -3.94 16.65
CA ILE A 93 -16.14 -3.58 17.91
C ILE A 93 -17.09 -3.65 19.10
N GLN A 94 -18.33 -3.16 18.96
CA GLN A 94 -19.31 -3.23 20.04
C GLN A 94 -19.63 -4.68 20.41
N SER A 95 -19.90 -5.54 19.42
CA SER A 95 -20.21 -6.94 19.66
C SER A 95 -19.03 -7.70 20.26
N SER A 96 -17.81 -7.42 19.81
CA SER A 96 -16.64 -8.12 20.33
C SER A 96 -16.20 -7.65 21.71
N SER A 97 -16.20 -6.34 21.96
CA SER A 97 -15.60 -5.73 23.16
C SER A 97 -16.63 -5.49 24.27
N CYS A 98 -17.82 -5.01 23.92
CA CYS A 98 -18.87 -4.70 24.91
C CYS A 98 -19.79 -5.91 25.15
N ASP A 99 -20.28 -6.54 24.08
CA ASP A 99 -21.19 -7.69 24.20
C ASP A 99 -20.44 -9.01 24.42
N ARG A 100 -19.10 -8.97 24.38
CA ARG A 100 -18.18 -10.09 24.62
C ARG A 100 -18.37 -11.29 23.68
N GLN A 101 -18.89 -11.05 22.48
CA GLN A 101 -18.91 -12.04 21.40
C GLN A 101 -17.50 -12.12 20.79
N ARG A 102 -16.60 -12.83 21.48
CA ARG A 102 -15.18 -12.89 21.12
C ARG A 102 -14.93 -13.37 19.68
N ASP A 103 -15.85 -14.17 19.15
CA ASP A 103 -15.72 -14.71 17.80
C ASP A 103 -15.77 -13.65 16.69
N LEU A 104 -16.39 -12.49 16.99
CA LEU A 104 -16.50 -11.36 16.06
C LEU A 104 -15.37 -10.34 16.21
N PHE A 105 -14.39 -10.55 17.10
CA PHE A 105 -13.31 -9.59 17.30
C PHE A 105 -12.51 -9.41 16.00
N PRO A 106 -12.46 -8.18 15.43
CA PRO A 106 -11.80 -7.96 14.16
C PRO A 106 -10.31 -7.61 14.36
N GLU A 107 -9.45 -8.30 13.63
CA GLU A 107 -8.08 -7.87 13.35
C GLU A 107 -8.12 -6.93 12.14
N LEU A 108 -7.74 -5.68 12.37
CA LEU A 108 -7.91 -4.57 11.42
C LEU A 108 -6.57 -4.10 10.88
N HIS A 109 -6.47 -3.85 9.57
CA HIS A 109 -5.32 -3.21 8.94
C HIS A 109 -5.72 -2.17 7.89
N GLY A 110 -4.88 -1.14 7.73
CA GLY A 110 -5.17 0.01 6.86
C GLY A 110 -6.20 1.00 7.42
N VAL A 111 -6.65 0.79 8.66
CA VAL A 111 -7.64 1.65 9.34
C VAL A 111 -7.22 1.96 10.77
N GLN A 112 -7.51 3.18 11.22
CA GLN A 112 -7.35 3.64 12.60
C GLN A 112 -8.71 4.12 13.12
N LEU A 113 -9.08 3.70 14.33
CA LEU A 113 -10.35 4.03 14.97
C LEU A 113 -10.11 4.96 16.15
N ASP A 114 -10.95 5.98 16.27
CA ASP A 114 -11.05 6.78 17.49
C ASP A 114 -12.15 6.14 18.37
N LEU A 115 -11.76 5.25 19.29
CA LEU A 115 -12.67 4.48 20.15
C LEU A 115 -12.87 5.15 21.52
N ASN A 116 -14.12 5.23 21.96
CA ASN A 116 -14.45 5.46 23.36
C ASN A 116 -14.51 4.13 24.11
N ASN A 117 -13.46 3.82 24.88
CA ASN A 117 -13.34 2.56 25.63
C ASN A 117 -14.46 2.32 26.66
N ALA A 118 -15.13 3.37 27.15
CA ALA A 118 -16.21 3.21 28.13
C ALA A 118 -17.54 2.81 27.49
N THR A 119 -17.75 3.13 26.21
CA THR A 119 -19.01 2.91 25.49
C THR A 119 -18.88 1.98 24.28
N CYS A 120 -17.65 1.56 23.96
CA CYS A 120 -17.30 0.88 22.69
C CYS A 120 -17.78 1.64 21.44
N ALA A 121 -17.96 2.96 21.54
CA ALA A 121 -18.37 3.78 20.42
C ALA A 121 -17.16 4.15 19.56
N VAL A 122 -17.26 3.91 18.26
CA VAL A 122 -16.37 4.43 17.22
C VAL A 122 -16.84 5.86 16.92
N SER A 123 -16.00 6.83 17.24
CA SER A 123 -16.29 8.27 17.06
C SER A 123 -15.69 8.84 15.78
N GLY A 124 -14.75 8.10 15.17
CA GLY A 124 -14.08 8.50 13.95
C GLY A 124 -13.32 7.32 13.33
N VAL A 125 -13.27 7.32 12.01
CA VAL A 125 -12.53 6.33 11.22
C VAL A 125 -11.54 7.06 10.34
N ARG A 126 -10.27 6.66 10.39
CA ARG A 126 -9.23 7.13 9.46
C ARG A 126 -8.71 5.97 8.65
N VAL A 127 -8.51 6.17 7.36
CA VAL A 127 -7.98 5.17 6.43
C VAL A 127 -6.57 5.57 6.01
N CYS A 128 -5.70 4.58 5.85
CA CYS A 128 -4.35 4.81 5.38
C CYS A 128 -4.36 5.06 3.87
N THR A 129 -3.84 6.21 3.45
CA THR A 129 -3.74 6.57 2.02
C THR A 129 -2.30 6.52 1.50
N TRP A 130 -1.33 6.32 2.40
CA TRP A 130 0.06 6.15 2.04
C TRP A 130 0.77 5.28 3.07
N PHE A 131 1.17 4.07 2.65
CA PHE A 131 2.02 3.16 3.41
C PHE A 131 3.50 3.44 3.14
N VAL A 132 4.36 3.18 4.12
CA VAL A 132 5.81 3.16 3.92
C VAL A 132 6.17 1.93 3.08
N SER A 133 6.98 2.08 2.03
CA SER A 133 7.25 1.02 1.04
C SER A 133 7.81 -0.27 1.63
N GLU A 134 8.54 -0.18 2.74
CA GLU A 134 9.17 -1.30 3.43
C GLU A 134 8.61 -1.40 4.86
N SER A 135 7.31 -1.20 5.08
CA SER A 135 6.73 -1.37 6.41
C SER A 135 5.22 -1.57 6.35
N TYR A 136 4.66 -2.17 7.40
CA TYR A 136 3.22 -2.16 7.64
C TYR A 136 2.73 -0.82 8.22
N LEU A 137 3.64 0.14 8.46
CA LEU A 137 3.33 1.45 9.02
C LEU A 137 2.69 2.38 7.98
N CYS A 138 1.64 3.06 8.42
CA CYS A 138 1.02 4.12 7.64
C CYS A 138 1.75 5.45 7.83
N LYS A 139 2.02 6.13 6.72
CA LYS A 139 2.61 7.48 6.68
C LYS A 139 1.55 8.58 6.66
N ARG A 140 0.41 8.34 6.01
CA ARG A 140 -0.67 9.35 5.88
C ARG A 140 -2.04 8.76 6.14
N TRP A 141 -2.67 9.27 7.20
CA TRP A 141 -4.04 8.97 7.58
C TRP A 141 -4.99 10.04 7.04
N GLN A 142 -6.11 9.62 6.46
CA GLN A 142 -7.20 10.49 6.02
C GLN A 142 -8.46 10.14 6.81
N VAL A 143 -9.19 11.15 7.29
CA VAL A 143 -10.52 10.96 7.89
C VAL A 143 -11.48 10.47 6.81
N LEU A 144 -12.15 9.36 7.08
CA LEU A 144 -13.13 8.78 6.17
C LEU A 144 -14.44 9.57 6.28
N THR A 145 -14.88 10.15 5.17
CA THR A 145 -16.18 10.81 5.06
C THR A 145 -17.24 9.84 4.54
N ASP A 146 -18.51 10.15 4.77
CA ASP A 146 -19.63 9.27 4.38
C ASP A 146 -19.65 8.93 2.88
N THR A 147 -19.16 9.84 2.03
CA THR A 147 -19.15 9.70 0.57
C THR A 147 -17.90 9.03 0.00
N ASP A 148 -16.83 8.90 0.79
CA ASP A 148 -15.59 8.27 0.33
C ASP A 148 -15.83 6.79 0.06
N ILE A 149 -15.31 6.28 -1.06
CA ILE A 149 -15.39 4.86 -1.42
C ILE A 149 -14.02 4.23 -1.17
N VAL A 150 -14.02 3.15 -0.39
CA VAL A 150 -12.81 2.37 -0.07
C VAL A 150 -13.02 0.90 -0.40
N ARG A 151 -11.95 0.23 -0.81
CA ARG A 151 -11.94 -1.21 -1.04
C ARG A 151 -11.59 -1.91 0.25
N VAL A 152 -12.43 -2.86 0.64
CA VAL A 152 -12.35 -3.58 1.89
C VAL A 152 -12.30 -5.07 1.62
N ILE A 153 -11.44 -5.78 2.35
CA ILE A 153 -11.52 -7.23 2.52
C ILE A 153 -12.15 -7.55 3.85
N ILE A 154 -13.09 -8.50 3.83
CA ILE A 154 -13.75 -9.03 5.01
C ILE A 154 -13.66 -10.57 4.99
N ASP A 155 -13.26 -11.16 6.12
CA ASP A 155 -13.28 -12.62 6.31
C ASP A 155 -14.70 -13.18 6.17
N SER A 156 -14.84 -14.29 5.45
CA SER A 156 -16.09 -15.06 5.35
C SER A 156 -16.76 -15.34 6.69
N TYR A 157 -15.98 -15.54 7.75
CA TYR A 157 -16.54 -15.76 9.09
C TYR A 157 -17.37 -14.57 9.56
N LEU A 158 -16.90 -13.35 9.33
CA LEU A 158 -17.59 -12.12 9.73
C LEU A 158 -18.78 -11.82 8.82
N ILE A 159 -18.67 -12.12 7.52
CA ILE A 159 -19.76 -11.92 6.55
C ILE A 159 -20.97 -12.82 6.81
N ASN A 160 -20.77 -13.97 7.44
CA ASN A 160 -21.87 -14.88 7.75
C ASN A 160 -22.74 -14.37 8.92
N ASP A 161 -22.32 -13.31 9.61
CA ASP A 161 -23.15 -12.67 10.63
C ASP A 161 -24.32 -11.89 10.00
N THR A 162 -25.52 -12.09 10.52
CA THR A 162 -26.76 -11.48 9.99
C THR A 162 -26.68 -9.95 9.94
N ARG A 163 -26.12 -9.31 10.97
CA ARG A 163 -26.06 -7.85 11.04
C ARG A 163 -25.04 -7.29 10.06
N VAL A 164 -23.94 -8.01 9.82
CA VAL A 164 -22.99 -7.67 8.77
C VAL A 164 -23.65 -7.77 7.40
N GLN A 165 -24.45 -8.81 7.12
CA GLN A 165 -25.19 -8.93 5.86
C GLN A 165 -26.20 -7.81 5.65
N GLU A 166 -26.89 -7.38 6.70
CA GLU A 166 -27.80 -6.22 6.65
C GLU A 166 -27.07 -4.95 6.23
N ILE A 167 -25.90 -4.67 6.83
CA ILE A 167 -25.07 -3.49 6.50
C ILE A 167 -24.58 -3.56 5.04
N LEU A 168 -24.25 -4.75 4.56
CA LEU A 168 -23.74 -5.00 3.21
C LEU A 168 -24.83 -5.23 2.17
N THR A 169 -26.11 -5.13 2.54
CA THR A 169 -27.24 -5.42 1.65
C THR A 169 -27.17 -4.58 0.37
N GLY A 170 -27.32 -5.22 -0.79
CA GLY A 170 -27.23 -4.57 -2.10
C GLY A 170 -25.81 -4.26 -2.58
N THR A 171 -24.79 -4.58 -1.79
CA THR A 171 -23.39 -4.37 -2.19
C THR A 171 -22.83 -5.62 -2.87
N PRO A 172 -22.26 -5.53 -4.08
CA PRO A 172 -21.63 -6.66 -4.74
C PRO A 172 -20.44 -7.20 -3.96
N LEU A 173 -20.41 -8.51 -3.72
CA LEU A 173 -19.33 -9.20 -3.02
C LEU A 173 -18.57 -10.09 -4.01
N SER A 174 -17.24 -9.95 -4.06
CA SER A 174 -16.37 -10.85 -4.82
C SER A 174 -15.61 -11.76 -3.85
N SER A 175 -15.83 -13.06 -3.91
CA SER A 175 -15.13 -14.01 -3.04
C SER A 175 -13.81 -14.47 -3.65
N LYS A 176 -12.83 -14.72 -2.78
CA LYS A 176 -11.52 -15.29 -3.14
C LYS A 176 -11.00 -16.11 -1.96
N SER A 177 -10.31 -17.21 -2.25
CA SER A 177 -9.52 -17.92 -1.24
C SER A 177 -8.12 -17.32 -1.20
N ILE A 178 -7.62 -17.02 -0.01
CA ILE A 178 -6.27 -16.49 0.21
C ILE A 178 -5.51 -17.35 1.20
N ASP A 179 -4.26 -17.65 0.85
CA ASP A 179 -3.32 -18.32 1.73
C ASP A 179 -2.60 -17.28 2.60
N LEU A 180 -2.78 -17.38 3.91
CA LEU A 180 -2.25 -16.49 4.92
C LEU A 180 -0.71 -16.59 5.03
N VAL A 181 -0.15 -17.79 4.85
CA VAL A 181 1.29 -18.01 4.87
C VAL A 181 1.91 -17.38 3.62
N LYS A 182 1.32 -17.62 2.45
CA LYS A 182 1.72 -16.98 1.20
C LYS A 182 1.61 -15.47 1.28
N SER A 183 0.61 -14.95 2.00
CA SER A 183 0.44 -13.51 2.23
C SER A 183 1.60 -12.93 3.02
N VAL A 184 2.00 -13.54 4.14
CA VAL A 184 3.19 -13.09 4.89
C VAL A 184 4.46 -13.22 4.07
N LYS A 185 4.64 -14.32 3.35
CA LYS A 185 5.80 -14.50 2.46
C LYS A 185 5.88 -13.39 1.42
N TYR A 186 4.74 -12.97 0.86
CA TYR A 186 4.67 -11.86 -0.09
C TYR A 186 5.04 -10.50 0.55
N PHE A 187 4.58 -10.25 1.79
CA PHE A 187 5.00 -9.07 2.55
C PHE A 187 6.50 -9.08 2.84
N LEU A 188 7.04 -10.20 3.34
CA LEU A 188 8.46 -10.34 3.62
C LEU A 188 9.30 -10.15 2.36
N PHE A 189 8.89 -10.74 1.24
CA PHE A 189 9.52 -10.53 -0.06
C PHE A 189 9.54 -9.05 -0.47
N SER A 190 8.40 -8.37 -0.33
CA SER A 190 8.29 -6.93 -0.66
C SER A 190 9.18 -6.07 0.24
N TYR A 191 9.47 -6.53 1.46
CA TYR A 191 10.33 -5.84 2.43
C TYR A 191 11.82 -6.12 2.20
N THR A 192 12.22 -7.38 1.93
CA THR A 192 13.62 -7.79 1.85
C THR A 192 14.19 -7.78 0.44
N GLY A 193 13.35 -7.75 -0.60
CA GLY A 193 13.79 -7.85 -2.01
C GLY A 193 14.23 -9.26 -2.45
N ASP A 194 14.56 -10.15 -1.51
CA ASP A 194 14.97 -11.54 -1.79
C ASP A 194 13.76 -12.50 -1.87
N LEU A 195 13.58 -13.15 -3.02
CA LEU A 195 12.59 -14.22 -3.22
C LEU A 195 12.89 -15.37 -2.24
N LEU A 196 11.91 -15.73 -1.41
CA LEU A 196 11.96 -16.97 -0.64
C LEU A 196 12.01 -18.13 -1.65
N GLU A 197 13.17 -18.78 -1.75
CA GLU A 197 13.58 -19.66 -2.85
C GLU A 197 12.78 -20.98 -2.99
N ASN A 198 11.64 -21.14 -2.29
CA ASN A 198 10.91 -22.40 -2.23
C ASN A 198 9.50 -22.40 -2.88
N ASP A 199 9.01 -21.30 -3.45
CA ASP A 199 7.64 -21.28 -4.02
C ASP A 199 7.56 -21.05 -5.55
N ILE A 200 8.67 -21.14 -6.29
CA ILE A 200 8.66 -21.13 -7.79
C ILE A 200 8.35 -22.53 -8.37
N SER A 201 7.40 -23.26 -7.77
CA SER A 201 6.88 -24.51 -8.36
C SER A 201 5.38 -24.47 -8.67
N GLY A 202 4.73 -23.29 -8.59
CA GLY A 202 3.29 -23.17 -8.85
C GLY A 202 2.81 -21.95 -9.63
N GLN A 203 3.67 -20.97 -9.92
CA GLN A 203 3.32 -19.87 -10.81
C GLN A 203 4.21 -19.95 -12.04
N GLN A 204 3.68 -20.54 -13.13
CA GLN A 204 4.07 -20.12 -14.47
C GLN A 204 3.70 -18.64 -14.60
N THR A 205 4.57 -17.77 -14.09
CA THR A 205 4.68 -16.42 -14.61
C THR A 205 5.11 -16.59 -16.06
N ASN A 206 4.17 -16.35 -16.97
CA ASN A 206 4.49 -16.09 -18.36
C ASN A 206 5.42 -14.85 -18.40
N GLU A 207 6.72 -15.04 -18.18
CA GLU A 207 7.77 -14.02 -18.27
C GLU A 207 7.94 -13.48 -19.70
N SER A 208 7.19 -14.02 -20.67
CA SER A 208 7.25 -13.62 -22.07
C SER A 208 6.51 -12.29 -22.37
N SER A 209 5.52 -11.87 -21.56
CA SER A 209 4.69 -10.69 -21.90
C SER A 209 5.22 -9.34 -21.40
N LEU A 210 5.95 -9.31 -20.27
CA LEU A 210 6.46 -8.06 -19.69
C LEU A 210 7.63 -7.47 -20.48
N ASN A 211 8.56 -8.31 -20.95
CA ASN A 211 9.65 -7.86 -21.83
C ASN A 211 9.13 -7.32 -23.16
N SER A 212 8.06 -7.91 -23.71
CA SER A 212 7.45 -7.42 -24.95
C SER A 212 6.76 -6.06 -24.73
N PHE A 213 6.07 -5.85 -23.61
CA PHE A 213 5.40 -4.58 -23.31
C PHE A 213 6.37 -3.43 -23.04
N VAL A 214 7.48 -3.69 -22.34
CA VAL A 214 8.54 -2.69 -22.09
C VAL A 214 9.24 -2.29 -23.40
N VAL A 215 9.50 -3.25 -24.29
CA VAL A 215 10.12 -2.96 -25.60
C VAL A 215 9.17 -2.18 -26.50
N VAL A 216 7.89 -2.55 -26.55
CA VAL A 216 6.88 -1.83 -27.34
C VAL A 216 6.64 -0.42 -26.82
N SER A 217 6.58 -0.21 -25.50
CA SER A 217 6.40 1.13 -24.91
C SER A 217 7.61 2.03 -25.13
N CYS A 218 8.85 1.50 -25.02
CA CYS A 218 10.05 2.24 -25.38
C CYS A 218 10.06 2.65 -26.87
N LEU A 219 9.64 1.77 -27.79
CA LEU A 219 9.54 2.08 -29.21
C LEU A 219 8.51 3.18 -29.51
N ILE A 220 7.36 3.17 -28.82
CA ILE A 220 6.33 4.22 -28.96
C ILE A 220 6.87 5.57 -28.48
N ILE A 221 7.58 5.61 -27.35
CA ILE A 221 8.17 6.85 -26.81
C ILE A 221 9.22 7.41 -27.79
N VAL A 222 10.10 6.56 -28.32
CA VAL A 222 11.13 6.97 -29.29
C VAL A 222 10.49 7.48 -30.59
N MET A 223 9.44 6.83 -31.09
CA MET A 223 8.70 7.32 -32.26
C MET A 223 7.99 8.64 -31.98
N ALA A 224 7.36 8.80 -30.81
CA ALA A 224 6.70 10.06 -30.45
C ALA A 224 7.69 11.22 -30.35
N ILE A 225 8.89 10.99 -29.80
CA ILE A 225 9.97 11.97 -29.76
C ILE A 225 10.46 12.28 -31.18
N GLY A 226 10.69 11.25 -32.01
CA GLY A 226 11.12 11.42 -33.40
C GLY A 226 10.12 12.21 -34.26
N ILE A 227 8.82 11.95 -34.10
CA ILE A 227 7.74 12.69 -34.78
C ILE A 227 7.73 14.15 -34.31
N ASN A 228 7.88 14.42 -33.01
CA ASN A 228 7.94 15.79 -32.49
C ASN A 228 9.15 16.55 -33.03
N ILE A 229 10.33 15.91 -33.09
CA ILE A 229 11.54 16.52 -33.65
C ILE A 229 11.37 16.77 -35.16
N PHE A 230 10.80 15.82 -35.91
CA PHE A 230 10.53 15.98 -37.33
C PHE A 230 9.53 17.11 -37.62
N PHE A 231 8.46 17.23 -36.82
CA PHE A 231 7.51 18.34 -36.92
C PHE A 231 8.16 19.70 -36.63
N ILE A 232 9.11 19.77 -35.69
CA ILE A 232 9.87 20.99 -35.42
C ILE A 232 10.79 21.31 -36.60
N TYR A 233 11.53 20.33 -37.11
CA TYR A 233 12.49 20.54 -38.21
C TYR A 233 11.79 20.95 -39.52
N SER A 234 10.70 20.26 -39.88
CA SER A 234 9.89 20.59 -41.06
C SER A 234 9.22 21.97 -40.97
N ARG A 235 8.92 22.47 -39.76
CA ARG A 235 8.46 23.86 -39.58
C ARG A 235 9.57 24.90 -39.73
N TYR A 236 10.79 24.58 -39.33
CA TYR A 236 11.95 25.47 -39.53
C TYR A 236 12.32 25.62 -41.02
N GLU A 237 12.20 24.54 -41.79
CA GLU A 237 12.53 24.55 -43.22
C GLU A 237 11.48 25.27 -44.09
N LEU A 238 10.23 25.37 -43.62
CA LEU A 238 9.16 26.16 -44.24
C LEU A 238 9.19 27.66 -43.88
N GLN A 239 10.12 28.10 -43.02
CA GLN A 239 10.27 29.49 -42.58
C GLN A 239 11.58 30.13 -43.04
N SER A 240 12.11 29.72 -44.18
CA SER A 240 13.17 30.47 -44.87
C SER A 240 12.56 31.43 -45.90
N PRO A 241 12.26 32.70 -45.57
CA PRO A 241 12.14 33.73 -46.58
C PRO A 241 13.53 34.31 -46.87
N GLU A 242 13.76 34.56 -48.16
CA GLU A 242 14.82 35.43 -48.65
C GLU A 242 14.86 36.78 -47.91
N ASN A 243 16.09 37.29 -47.77
CA ASN A 243 16.51 38.60 -47.28
C ASN A 243 15.47 39.75 -47.35
N ASP A 244 15.37 40.52 -46.26
CA ASP A 244 15.62 41.96 -46.32
C ASP A 244 15.90 42.60 -44.94
N SER A 245 16.99 43.37 -44.89
CA SER A 245 17.29 44.54 -44.04
C SER A 245 17.21 44.49 -42.50
N TYR A 246 18.38 44.73 -41.89
CA TYR A 246 18.69 45.30 -40.57
C TYR A 246 17.56 46.06 -39.82
N VAL A 247 17.36 45.75 -38.52
CA VAL A 247 17.66 46.63 -37.36
C VAL A 247 17.78 45.72 -36.11
N GLY A 248 18.85 45.89 -35.34
CA GLY A 248 19.23 44.99 -34.26
C GLY A 248 18.46 45.15 -32.95
N GLN A 249 18.51 44.09 -32.15
CA GLN A 249 18.66 44.17 -30.70
C GLN A 249 19.35 42.89 -30.22
N GLN A 250 20.64 43.03 -29.91
CA GLN A 250 21.34 42.08 -29.02
C GLN A 250 20.63 42.14 -27.67
N MET A 251 20.04 41.03 -27.23
CA MET A 251 19.74 40.83 -25.82
C MET A 251 20.93 40.08 -25.24
N GLN A 252 21.72 40.82 -24.44
CA GLN A 252 22.79 40.29 -23.61
C GLN A 252 22.24 39.16 -22.74
N GLU A 253 22.75 37.95 -22.95
CA GLU A 253 22.72 36.91 -21.93
C GLU A 253 23.70 37.36 -20.84
N THR A 254 23.17 37.97 -19.78
CA THR A 254 23.96 38.55 -18.69
C THR A 254 24.74 37.43 -17.99
N GLU A 255 26.02 37.67 -17.70
CA GLU A 255 26.99 36.77 -17.05
C GLU A 255 26.53 36.16 -15.71
N GLU A 256 25.40 36.60 -15.15
CA GLU A 256 24.78 36.05 -13.94
C GLU A 256 24.07 34.71 -14.19
N GLU A 257 23.36 34.52 -15.31
CA GLU A 257 22.60 33.28 -15.55
C GLU A 257 23.49 32.05 -15.81
N ALA A 258 24.70 32.29 -16.35
CA ALA A 258 25.70 31.24 -16.54
C ALA A 258 26.34 30.79 -15.20
N LYS A 259 26.28 31.62 -14.15
CA LYS A 259 26.90 31.34 -12.85
C LYS A 259 26.04 30.40 -11.97
N PHE A 260 24.72 30.43 -12.12
CA PHE A 260 23.80 29.60 -11.34
C PHE A 260 23.63 28.17 -11.85
N LYS A 261 24.06 27.88 -13.09
CA LYS A 261 23.92 26.54 -13.69
C LYS A 261 24.97 25.52 -13.20
N LYS A 262 25.93 25.94 -12.37
CA LYS A 262 27.04 25.10 -11.85
C LYS A 262 27.09 24.94 -10.33
N LEU A 263 26.19 25.53 -9.56
CA LEU A 263 26.24 25.49 -8.09
C LEU A 263 25.27 24.45 -7.51
N GLY A 264 25.71 23.76 -6.46
CA GLY A 264 24.90 22.78 -5.76
C GLY A 264 23.79 23.45 -4.94
N ARG A 265 22.67 22.75 -4.74
CA ARG A 265 21.43 23.26 -4.10
C ARG A 265 21.64 23.91 -2.71
N LYS A 266 22.76 23.62 -2.04
CA LYS A 266 23.13 24.18 -0.74
C LYS A 266 23.80 25.55 -0.84
N GLU A 267 24.58 25.81 -1.90
CA GLU A 267 25.28 27.09 -2.12
C GLU A 267 24.34 28.18 -2.65
N VAL A 268 23.30 27.78 -3.39
CA VAL A 268 22.24 28.69 -3.85
C VAL A 268 21.44 29.27 -2.68
N LEU A 269 21.25 28.49 -1.62
CA LEU A 269 20.51 28.91 -0.43
C LEU A 269 21.33 29.85 0.47
N GLU A 270 22.65 29.67 0.53
CA GLU A 270 23.53 30.57 1.30
C GLU A 270 23.69 31.96 0.62
N GLN A 271 23.70 32.02 -0.72
CA GLN A 271 23.74 33.30 -1.44
C GLN A 271 22.43 34.08 -1.37
N LEU A 272 21.28 33.41 -1.30
CA LEU A 272 19.98 34.06 -1.12
C LEU A 272 19.76 34.54 0.32
N ALA A 273 20.41 33.92 1.31
CA ALA A 273 20.34 34.34 2.71
C ALA A 273 21.28 35.53 3.03
N GLY A 274 22.35 35.74 2.25
CA GLY A 274 23.30 36.84 2.44
C GLY A 274 22.94 38.18 1.79
N ASN A 275 21.89 38.23 0.96
CA ASN A 275 21.49 39.44 0.22
C ASN A 275 20.32 40.22 0.87
N ASN A 276 19.98 39.92 2.12
CA ASN A 276 18.98 40.65 2.92
C ASN A 276 19.62 41.37 4.13
N GLU A 277 20.68 42.15 3.88
CA GLU A 277 21.07 43.30 4.71
C GLU A 277 20.83 44.60 3.94
#